data_AF-A0A925YJV4-F1
#
_entry.id   AF-A0A925YJV4-F1
#
_cell.length_a   1.000
_cell.length_b   1.000
_cell.length_c   1.000
_cell.angle_alpha   90.00
_cell.angle_beta   90.00
_cell.angle_gamma   90.00
#
_symmetry.space_group_name_H-M   'P 1'
#
loop_
_entity.id
_entity.type
_entity.pdbx_description
1 polymer ?
#
loop_
_entity_poly.entity_id
_entity_poly.type
_entity_poly.pdbx_seq_one_letter_code
_entity_poly.pdbx_strand_id
1 'polypeptide(L)'
;MLRRDPNVDLVSFFILRTETDEQPWNRNELSLIPFPTYEIFEDQLHSFDLVIFQNFNYAPYGVEPYLAGIREYVEQGGAFAMVGGDLSFGAGGYAQTPLQEILPVDVPRAESAAPSMSMAMTGDAFKPRLTAEGRGHPITSLLLDARENEARWGKLPALEGLNQIQRLRAGAVSLLVHPTLRVDGNKPAPVLAVGEPGKGRSLALMTDTGWHWGMVAAGEGDDGRAFQRFWENAIRWLVRDPALTLLHIDLDRAEYRRHQSPSIRVRAVHPDYTPAGKVSVALTVTNAEGSGPTNGGRAGNGSSPSPTPALREHNIVTDAQGESHLEIGALPPGAYRLTGRANVDGRAISETKTFVVRAEGKELEDIISRENVLREIAEAGNGSYRRDSLSGVTIRDPREVRVGSQKQVQVWSHPALLFLVLALLAAEWALRRRAGYS
;
A
#
# COMPACT_ATOMS: atom_id res chain seq x y z
N MET A 1 -19.29 -14.68 1.19
CA MET A 1 -18.37 -15.05 0.10
C MET A 1 -16.93 -14.76 0.50
N LEU A 2 -16.56 -13.50 0.76
CA LEU A 2 -15.22 -13.10 1.22
C LEU A 2 -14.76 -13.81 2.50
N ARG A 3 -15.66 -14.01 3.47
CA ARG A 3 -15.40 -14.80 4.70
C ARG A 3 -15.00 -16.27 4.45
N ARG A 4 -15.17 -16.80 3.23
CA ARG A 4 -14.76 -18.18 2.90
C ARG A 4 -13.29 -18.26 2.47
N ASP A 5 -12.65 -17.14 2.15
CA ASP A 5 -11.22 -17.10 1.82
C ASP A 5 -10.42 -16.98 3.13
N PRO A 6 -9.53 -17.96 3.45
CA PRO A 6 -8.73 -17.90 4.67
C PRO A 6 -7.72 -16.75 4.71
N ASN A 7 -7.44 -16.11 3.56
CA ASN A 7 -6.53 -14.96 3.47
C ASN A 7 -7.25 -13.61 3.64
N VAL A 8 -8.57 -13.62 3.81
CA VAL A 8 -9.38 -12.39 3.95
C VAL A 8 -9.96 -12.34 5.35
N ASP A 9 -9.50 -11.37 6.15
CA ASP A 9 -10.21 -10.98 7.36
C ASP A 9 -11.25 -9.91 7.01
N LEU A 10 -12.53 -10.28 7.10
CA LEU A 10 -13.64 -9.38 6.75
C LEU A 10 -14.30 -8.86 8.02
N VAL A 11 -14.15 -7.56 8.26
CA VAL A 11 -14.96 -6.82 9.22
C VAL A 11 -16.12 -6.15 8.48
N SER A 12 -17.35 -6.45 8.87
CA SER A 12 -18.56 -5.91 8.23
C SER A 12 -19.48 -5.30 9.28
N PHE A 13 -19.86 -4.04 9.06
CA PHE A 13 -20.79 -3.31 9.90
C PHE A 13 -22.10 -3.11 9.15
N PHE A 14 -23.18 -3.68 9.69
CA PHE A 14 -24.54 -3.39 9.25
C PHE A 14 -25.14 -2.41 10.25
N ILE A 15 -25.21 -1.14 9.86
CA ILE A 15 -25.73 -0.12 10.76
C ILE A 15 -27.23 -0.05 10.58
N LEU A 16 -27.96 -0.59 11.56
CA LEU A 16 -29.41 -0.70 11.52
C LEU A 16 -30.12 0.53 12.12
N ARG A 17 -29.39 1.46 12.76
CA ARG A 17 -29.94 2.63 13.46
C ARG A 17 -28.99 3.83 13.44
N THR A 18 -29.54 5.03 13.50
CA THR A 18 -28.80 6.30 13.69
C THR A 18 -29.15 6.93 15.04
N GLU A 19 -28.37 7.92 15.50
CA GLU A 19 -28.68 8.64 16.75
C GLU A 19 -30.01 9.40 16.72
N THR A 20 -30.58 9.59 15.53
CA THR A 20 -31.84 10.30 15.28
C THR A 20 -33.08 9.40 15.32
N ASP A 21 -32.92 8.08 15.47
CA ASP A 21 -34.07 7.17 15.60
C ASP A 21 -34.73 7.37 16.97
N GLU A 22 -35.90 8.03 17.00
CA GLU A 22 -36.66 8.25 18.23
C GLU A 22 -37.16 6.92 18.82
N GLN A 23 -36.85 6.67 20.10
CA GLN A 23 -37.31 5.49 20.83
C GLN A 23 -37.82 5.90 22.23
N PRO A 24 -38.91 5.28 22.72
CA PRO A 24 -39.47 5.57 24.04
C PRO A 24 -38.69 4.95 25.21
N TRP A 25 -37.57 4.25 24.96
CA TRP A 25 -36.80 3.49 25.96
C TRP A 25 -35.44 4.13 26.25
N ASN A 26 -34.90 3.88 27.44
CA ASN A 26 -33.64 4.48 27.90
C ASN A 26 -32.43 3.88 27.15
N ARG A 27 -31.42 4.70 26.78
CA ARG A 27 -30.25 4.25 25.99
C ARG A 27 -29.49 3.08 26.62
N ASN A 28 -29.52 2.96 27.95
CA ASN A 28 -28.86 1.88 28.70
C ASN A 28 -29.60 0.52 28.63
N GLU A 29 -30.82 0.48 28.11
CA GLU A 29 -31.63 -0.74 27.94
C GLU A 29 -31.50 -1.34 26.52
N LEU A 30 -30.72 -0.69 25.66
CA LEU A 30 -30.49 -1.13 24.29
C LEU A 30 -29.18 -1.92 24.20
N SER A 31 -29.26 -3.18 23.77
CA SER A 31 -28.11 -4.08 23.56
C SER A 31 -27.26 -3.75 22.32
N LEU A 32 -27.33 -2.53 21.80
CA LEU A 32 -26.66 -2.12 20.56
C LEU A 32 -25.43 -1.29 20.87
N ILE A 33 -24.26 -1.81 20.50
CA ILE A 33 -22.98 -1.11 20.61
C ILE A 33 -22.97 0.01 19.55
N PRO A 34 -22.58 1.26 19.91
CA PRO A 34 -22.47 2.35 18.94
C PRO A 34 -21.47 2.01 17.84
N PHE A 35 -21.66 2.57 16.65
CA PHE A 35 -20.72 2.39 15.55
C PHE A 35 -19.35 2.94 15.97
N PRO A 36 -18.28 2.12 16.00
CA PRO A 36 -16.98 2.51 16.57
C PRO A 36 -16.19 3.33 15.54
N THR A 37 -16.70 4.51 15.21
CA THR A 37 -16.18 5.37 14.14
C THR A 37 -14.72 5.74 14.38
N TYR A 38 -14.37 6.10 15.62
CA TYR A 38 -13.02 6.49 15.99
C TYR A 38 -12.04 5.32 15.81
N GLU A 39 -12.35 4.15 16.37
CA GLU A 39 -11.48 2.99 16.30
C GLU A 39 -11.25 2.53 14.86
N ILE A 40 -12.29 2.57 14.01
CA ILE A 40 -12.18 2.14 12.61
C ILE A 40 -11.39 3.15 11.78
N PHE A 41 -11.78 4.43 11.84
CA PHE A 41 -11.30 5.42 10.87
C PHE A 41 -10.12 6.27 11.34
N GLU A 42 -9.81 6.26 12.64
CA GLU A 42 -8.59 6.87 13.19
C GLU A 42 -7.53 5.82 13.49
N ASP A 43 -7.83 4.84 14.35
CA ASP A 43 -6.81 3.92 14.89
C ASP A 43 -6.46 2.80 13.91
N GLN A 44 -7.48 2.18 13.30
CA GLN A 44 -7.32 0.94 12.54
C GLN A 44 -7.33 1.14 11.03
N LEU A 45 -7.55 2.35 10.52
CA LEU A 45 -7.71 2.60 9.09
C LEU A 45 -6.56 2.01 8.25
N HIS A 46 -5.32 2.18 8.73
CA HIS A 46 -4.11 1.68 8.08
C HIS A 46 -3.91 0.16 8.16
N SER A 47 -4.69 -0.54 8.98
CA SER A 47 -4.66 -2.00 9.05
C SER A 47 -5.51 -2.67 7.96
N PHE A 48 -6.38 -1.91 7.31
CA PHE A 48 -7.21 -2.42 6.21
C PHE A 48 -6.51 -2.27 4.87
N ASP A 49 -6.62 -3.28 4.01
CA ASP A 49 -6.18 -3.19 2.61
C ASP A 49 -7.20 -2.52 1.69
N LEU A 50 -8.49 -2.59 2.08
CA LEU A 50 -9.61 -2.06 1.28
C LEU A 50 -10.76 -1.58 2.17
N VAL A 51 -11.23 -0.36 1.92
CA VAL A 51 -12.46 0.21 2.49
C VAL A 51 -13.56 0.24 1.42
N ILE A 52 -14.74 -0.32 1.73
CA ILE A 52 -15.89 -0.33 0.80
C ILE A 52 -17.06 0.43 1.43
N PHE A 53 -17.51 1.48 0.77
CA PHE A 53 -18.76 2.16 1.07
C PHE A 53 -19.85 1.64 0.13
N GLN A 54 -20.84 0.95 0.66
CA GLN A 54 -21.97 0.44 -0.12
C GLN A 54 -23.26 1.04 0.40
N ASN A 55 -23.95 1.80 -0.46
CA ASN A 55 -25.17 2.51 -0.11
C ASN A 55 -25.10 3.20 1.27
N PHE A 56 -24.02 3.94 1.52
CA PHE A 56 -23.66 4.43 2.84
C PHE A 56 -23.63 5.96 2.87
N ASN A 57 -24.36 6.57 3.82
CA ASN A 57 -24.31 8.00 4.09
C ASN A 57 -23.43 8.27 5.33
N TYR A 58 -22.37 9.04 5.18
CA TYR A 58 -21.39 9.29 6.25
C TYR A 58 -21.91 10.21 7.38
N ALA A 59 -22.85 11.10 7.07
CA ALA A 59 -23.22 12.20 7.98
C ALA A 59 -23.95 11.72 9.25
N PRO A 60 -24.96 10.82 9.18
CA PRO A 60 -25.68 10.35 10.38
C PRO A 60 -24.81 9.56 11.38
N TYR A 61 -23.60 9.16 10.99
CA TYR A 61 -22.70 8.33 11.79
C TYR A 61 -21.46 9.08 12.29
N GLY A 62 -21.42 10.41 12.12
CA GLY A 62 -20.29 11.23 12.57
C GLY A 62 -18.98 10.88 11.87
N VAL A 63 -19.04 10.31 10.66
CA VAL A 63 -17.84 9.91 9.89
C VAL A 63 -17.18 11.10 9.18
N GLU A 64 -17.89 12.23 9.05
CA GLU A 64 -17.43 13.42 8.32
C GLU A 64 -16.00 13.88 8.67
N PRO A 65 -15.58 13.96 9.96
CA PRO A 65 -14.22 14.36 10.32
C PRO A 65 -13.13 13.43 9.78
N TYR A 66 -13.46 12.15 9.55
CA TYR A 66 -12.49 11.11 9.16
C TYR A 66 -12.36 10.94 7.63
N LEU A 67 -13.22 11.58 6.84
CA LEU A 67 -13.19 11.46 5.38
C LEU A 67 -11.85 11.93 4.78
N ALA A 68 -11.20 12.90 5.41
CA ALA A 68 -9.86 13.35 5.04
C ALA A 68 -8.80 12.28 5.28
N GLY A 69 -8.90 11.54 6.39
CA GLY A 69 -8.03 10.41 6.70
C GLY A 69 -8.19 9.26 5.69
N ILE A 70 -9.42 8.95 5.28
CA ILE A 70 -9.69 7.96 4.23
C ILE A 70 -9.04 8.39 2.91
N ARG A 71 -9.17 9.67 2.51
CA ARG A 71 -8.50 10.19 1.31
C ARG A 71 -6.99 9.97 1.39
N GLU A 72 -6.36 10.37 2.49
CA GLU A 72 -4.91 10.21 2.69
C GLU A 72 -4.49 8.74 2.68
N TYR A 73 -5.24 7.87 3.36
CA TYR A 73 -5.03 6.42 3.35
C TYR A 73 -4.96 5.86 1.91
N VAL A 74 -5.89 6.25 1.04
CA VAL A 74 -5.88 5.81 -0.36
C VAL A 74 -4.70 6.39 -1.12
N GLU A 75 -4.42 7.69 -0.98
CA GLU A 75 -3.28 8.33 -1.65
C GLU A 75 -1.93 7.68 -1.26
N GLN A 76 -1.84 7.14 -0.04
CA GLN A 76 -0.65 6.45 0.46
C GLN A 76 -0.51 4.99 0.02
N GLY A 77 -1.54 4.39 -0.59
CA GLY A 77 -1.49 3.03 -1.12
C GLY A 77 -2.68 2.14 -0.77
N GLY A 78 -3.57 2.60 0.12
CA GLY A 78 -4.81 1.93 0.44
C GLY A 78 -5.78 1.85 -0.73
N ALA A 79 -6.79 1.00 -0.61
CA ALA A 79 -7.82 0.85 -1.63
C ALA A 79 -9.20 1.31 -1.15
N PHE A 80 -9.97 1.89 -2.06
CA PHE A 80 -11.32 2.34 -1.78
C PHE A 80 -12.30 1.92 -2.86
N ALA A 81 -13.49 1.47 -2.47
CA ALA A 81 -14.58 1.21 -3.39
C ALA A 81 -15.86 1.89 -2.90
N MET A 82 -16.58 2.52 -3.83
CA MET A 82 -17.92 3.04 -3.59
C MET A 82 -18.91 2.32 -4.49
N VAL A 83 -19.92 1.72 -3.87
CA VAL A 83 -21.07 1.10 -4.55
C VAL A 83 -22.27 2.01 -4.39
N GLY A 84 -23.03 2.14 -5.48
CA GLY A 84 -24.16 3.04 -5.60
C GLY A 84 -25.33 2.71 -4.67
N GLY A 85 -26.42 3.42 -4.92
CA GLY A 85 -27.62 3.44 -4.11
C GLY A 85 -28.05 4.87 -3.75
N ASP A 86 -29.21 4.99 -3.14
CA ASP A 86 -29.87 6.24 -2.75
C ASP A 86 -29.14 7.02 -1.65
N LEU A 87 -28.19 6.40 -0.96
CA LEU A 87 -27.33 7.01 0.05
C LEU A 87 -25.88 7.21 -0.42
N SER A 88 -25.59 7.02 -1.72
CA SER A 88 -24.22 7.10 -2.27
C SER A 88 -24.03 8.24 -3.27
N PHE A 89 -22.77 8.54 -3.60
CA PHE A 89 -22.39 9.58 -4.54
C PHE A 89 -23.10 10.92 -4.24
N GLY A 90 -23.86 11.47 -5.21
CA GLY A 90 -24.50 12.78 -5.06
C GLY A 90 -25.66 12.74 -4.09
N ALA A 91 -26.38 11.61 -4.05
CA ALA A 91 -27.48 11.36 -3.13
C ALA A 91 -26.97 11.28 -1.67
N GLY A 92 -25.79 10.69 -1.49
CA GLY A 92 -25.09 10.58 -0.20
C GLY A 92 -24.30 11.82 0.23
N GLY A 93 -24.34 12.93 -0.52
CA GLY A 93 -23.64 14.17 -0.14
C GLY A 93 -22.13 14.18 -0.39
N TYR A 94 -21.57 13.20 -1.10
CA TYR A 94 -20.11 13.06 -1.24
C TYR A 94 -19.44 14.13 -2.11
N ALA A 95 -20.20 14.89 -2.91
CA ALA A 95 -19.67 15.88 -3.86
C ALA A 95 -18.85 17.01 -3.20
N GLN A 96 -19.07 17.28 -1.92
CA GLN A 96 -18.38 18.35 -1.17
C GLN A 96 -17.47 17.80 -0.07
N THR A 97 -17.03 16.55 -0.22
CA THR A 97 -16.18 15.87 0.76
C THR A 97 -14.78 15.60 0.21
N PRO A 98 -13.78 15.35 1.07
CA PRO A 98 -12.45 14.91 0.62
C PRO A 98 -12.48 13.63 -0.23
N LEU A 99 -13.48 12.76 -0.06
CA LEU A 99 -13.62 11.56 -0.88
C LEU A 99 -13.87 11.87 -2.36
N GLN A 100 -14.41 13.05 -2.67
CA GLN A 100 -14.51 13.51 -4.05
C GLN A 100 -13.14 13.45 -4.75
N GLU A 101 -12.03 13.71 -4.07
CA GLU A 101 -10.66 13.76 -4.63
C GLU A 101 -10.08 12.38 -4.99
N ILE A 102 -10.62 11.30 -4.45
CA ILE A 102 -10.18 9.92 -4.75
C ILE A 102 -11.17 9.14 -5.63
N LEU A 103 -12.41 9.61 -5.79
CA LEU A 103 -13.37 8.96 -6.67
C LEU A 103 -12.98 9.09 -8.15
N PRO A 104 -13.16 8.04 -8.98
CA PRO A 104 -12.86 8.07 -10.41
C PRO A 104 -13.90 8.85 -11.24
N VAL A 105 -14.91 9.43 -10.59
CA VAL A 105 -16.01 10.17 -11.19
C VAL A 105 -16.25 11.47 -10.44
N ASP A 106 -16.70 12.49 -11.15
CA ASP A 106 -17.13 13.74 -10.54
C ASP A 106 -18.62 13.69 -10.20
N VAL A 107 -18.90 13.86 -8.91
CA VAL A 107 -20.24 13.70 -8.35
C VAL A 107 -20.96 15.05 -8.37
N PRO A 108 -22.24 15.12 -8.79
CA PRO A 108 -23.00 16.36 -8.75
C PRO A 108 -23.31 16.75 -7.30
N ARG A 109 -23.26 18.06 -7.02
CA ARG A 109 -23.86 18.60 -5.80
C ARG A 109 -25.37 18.45 -5.87
N ALA A 110 -26.01 18.13 -4.74
CA ALA A 110 -27.46 17.98 -4.65
C ALA A 110 -28.22 19.21 -5.18
N GLU A 111 -27.72 20.42 -4.92
CA GLU A 111 -28.33 21.69 -5.35
C GLU A 111 -28.05 22.06 -6.82
N SER A 112 -27.02 21.46 -7.44
CA SER A 112 -26.57 21.80 -8.80
C SER A 112 -26.95 20.74 -9.83
N ALA A 113 -27.72 19.73 -9.44
CA ALA A 113 -28.26 18.73 -10.34
C ALA A 113 -29.19 19.41 -11.35
N ALA A 114 -28.92 19.23 -12.65
CA ALA A 114 -29.82 19.70 -13.71
C ALA A 114 -31.25 19.14 -13.49
N PRO A 115 -32.31 19.74 -14.05
CA PRO A 115 -33.68 19.21 -13.93
C PRO A 115 -33.82 17.74 -14.35
N SER A 116 -32.99 17.27 -15.29
CA SER A 116 -32.88 15.85 -15.71
C SER A 116 -32.13 14.95 -14.71
N MET A 117 -31.35 15.55 -13.81
CA MET A 117 -30.66 14.92 -12.67
C MET A 117 -31.46 15.09 -11.36
N SER A 118 -32.70 15.57 -11.42
CA SER A 118 -33.57 15.80 -10.24
C SER A 118 -33.84 14.52 -9.43
N MET A 119 -33.68 13.35 -10.05
CA MET A 119 -33.49 12.09 -9.34
C MET A 119 -32.00 11.72 -9.33
N ALA A 120 -31.41 11.64 -8.14
CA ALA A 120 -30.01 11.29 -7.94
C ALA A 120 -29.67 9.89 -8.49
N MET A 121 -30.67 9.05 -8.69
CA MET A 121 -30.60 7.79 -9.42
C MET A 121 -31.61 7.74 -10.57
N THR A 122 -31.26 7.05 -11.65
CA THR A 122 -32.23 6.62 -12.67
C THR A 122 -33.11 5.48 -12.15
N GLY A 123 -34.29 5.24 -12.74
CA GLY A 123 -35.18 4.14 -12.37
C GLY A 123 -35.28 3.01 -13.40
N ASP A 124 -34.74 3.21 -14.61
CA ASP A 124 -34.90 2.27 -15.71
C ASP A 124 -33.95 1.08 -15.61
N ALA A 125 -34.40 -0.08 -16.08
CA ALA A 125 -33.55 -1.26 -16.24
C ALA A 125 -32.62 -1.10 -17.46
N PHE A 126 -31.36 -1.50 -17.33
CA PHE A 126 -30.38 -1.44 -18.40
C PHE A 126 -29.39 -2.60 -18.36
N LYS A 127 -28.90 -3.02 -19.53
CA LYS A 127 -27.78 -3.96 -19.64
C LYS A 127 -26.48 -3.17 -19.90
N PRO A 128 -25.52 -3.16 -18.97
CA PRO A 128 -24.27 -2.45 -19.16
C PRO A 128 -23.49 -3.05 -20.33
N ARG A 129 -22.67 -2.22 -20.98
CA ARG A 129 -21.77 -2.63 -22.05
C ARG A 129 -20.33 -2.46 -21.62
N LEU A 130 -19.48 -3.43 -21.98
CA LEU A 130 -18.04 -3.30 -21.84
C LEU A 130 -17.53 -2.16 -22.72
N THR A 131 -16.65 -1.34 -22.15
CA THR A 131 -15.82 -0.40 -22.91
C THR A 131 -14.64 -1.15 -23.57
N ALA A 132 -13.85 -0.45 -24.39
CA ALA A 132 -12.65 -1.04 -24.97
C ALA A 132 -11.66 -1.47 -23.86
N GLU A 133 -11.51 -0.63 -22.83
CA GLU A 133 -10.69 -0.87 -21.66
C GLU A 133 -11.27 -1.99 -20.80
N GLY A 134 -12.60 -2.02 -20.64
CA GLY A 134 -13.33 -3.06 -19.93
C GLY A 134 -13.16 -4.45 -20.52
N ARG A 135 -13.04 -4.60 -21.84
CA ARG A 135 -12.82 -5.94 -22.44
C ARG A 135 -11.55 -6.62 -21.96
N GLY A 136 -10.50 -5.84 -21.65
CA GLY A 136 -9.20 -6.35 -21.21
C GLY A 136 -8.93 -6.17 -19.72
N HIS A 137 -9.83 -5.60 -18.93
CA HIS A 137 -9.55 -5.31 -17.52
C HIS A 137 -9.77 -6.54 -16.62
N PRO A 138 -8.95 -6.79 -15.57
CA PRO A 138 -9.08 -8.00 -14.75
C PRO A 138 -10.44 -8.08 -14.04
N ILE A 139 -10.94 -6.94 -13.56
CA ILE A 139 -12.23 -6.83 -12.86
C ILE A 139 -13.39 -7.40 -13.69
N THR A 140 -13.36 -7.15 -15.00
CA THR A 140 -14.42 -7.55 -15.93
C THR A 140 -14.12 -8.87 -16.65
N SER A 141 -13.05 -9.59 -16.27
CA SER A 141 -12.69 -10.90 -16.81
C SER A 141 -13.46 -12.02 -16.08
N LEU A 142 -14.74 -12.19 -16.41
CA LEU A 142 -15.57 -13.28 -15.86
C LEU A 142 -15.15 -14.63 -16.45
N LEU A 143 -14.84 -14.59 -17.73
CA LEU A 143 -14.21 -15.65 -18.51
C LEU A 143 -12.90 -15.11 -19.10
N LEU A 144 -12.14 -16.03 -19.68
CA LEU A 144 -10.75 -15.82 -20.06
C LEU A 144 -10.61 -15.46 -21.52
N ASP A 145 -11.32 -16.22 -22.36
CA ASP A 145 -11.48 -15.86 -23.76
C ASP A 145 -12.29 -14.57 -23.85
N ALA A 146 -11.75 -13.59 -24.57
CA ALA A 146 -12.34 -12.26 -24.65
C ALA A 146 -13.72 -12.26 -25.33
N ARG A 147 -13.95 -13.12 -26.32
CA ARG A 147 -15.22 -13.20 -27.04
C ARG A 147 -16.28 -13.89 -26.20
N GLU A 148 -15.91 -14.99 -25.53
CA GLU A 148 -16.80 -15.66 -24.57
C GLU A 148 -17.12 -14.75 -23.39
N ASN A 149 -16.16 -13.97 -22.90
CA ASN A 149 -16.37 -12.99 -21.84
C ASN A 149 -17.37 -11.90 -22.27
N GLU A 150 -17.22 -11.34 -23.47
CA GLU A 150 -18.18 -10.35 -24.00
C GLU A 150 -19.58 -10.95 -24.17
N ALA A 151 -19.67 -12.18 -24.69
CA ALA A 151 -20.95 -12.90 -24.76
C ALA A 151 -21.54 -13.20 -23.37
N ARG A 152 -20.69 -13.51 -22.38
CA ARG A 152 -21.10 -13.74 -20.99
C ARG A 152 -21.72 -12.50 -20.39
N TRP A 153 -21.07 -11.34 -20.53
CA TRP A 153 -21.59 -10.04 -20.09
C TRP A 153 -22.93 -9.71 -20.74
N GLY A 154 -23.10 -10.00 -22.04
CA GLY A 154 -24.37 -9.77 -22.75
C GLY A 154 -25.54 -10.64 -22.25
N LYS A 155 -25.25 -11.81 -21.68
CA LYS A 155 -26.24 -12.73 -21.11
C LYS A 155 -26.65 -12.38 -19.68
N LEU A 156 -25.86 -11.58 -18.96
CA LEU A 156 -26.20 -11.24 -17.59
C LEU A 156 -27.54 -10.49 -17.50
N PRO A 157 -28.26 -10.63 -16.36
CA PRO A 157 -29.48 -9.88 -16.11
C PRO A 157 -29.24 -8.37 -16.18
N ALA A 158 -30.30 -7.64 -16.48
CA ALA A 158 -30.27 -6.18 -16.45
C ALA A 158 -30.06 -5.68 -15.01
N LEU A 159 -29.37 -4.55 -14.89
CA LEU A 159 -29.29 -3.76 -13.67
C LEU A 159 -30.45 -2.78 -13.65
N GLU A 160 -30.81 -2.34 -12.46
CA GLU A 160 -31.78 -1.26 -12.24
C GLU A 160 -31.11 -0.14 -11.46
N GLY A 161 -31.41 1.07 -11.90
CA GLY A 161 -30.94 2.28 -11.25
C GLY A 161 -29.43 2.55 -11.36
N LEU A 162 -29.12 3.82 -11.60
CA LEU A 162 -27.76 4.31 -11.74
C LEU A 162 -27.64 5.69 -11.11
N ASN A 163 -26.70 5.84 -10.17
CA ASN A 163 -26.33 7.14 -9.64
C ASN A 163 -25.81 8.05 -10.76
N GLN A 164 -26.41 9.23 -10.87
CA GLN A 164 -26.03 10.18 -11.90
C GLN A 164 -24.72 10.89 -11.50
N ILE A 165 -23.79 10.99 -12.44
CA ILE A 165 -22.49 11.63 -12.27
C ILE A 165 -22.32 12.77 -13.29
N GLN A 166 -21.46 13.74 -13.02
CA GLN A 166 -21.18 14.85 -13.93
C GLN A 166 -20.29 14.40 -15.09
N ARG A 167 -19.15 13.77 -14.77
CA ARG A 167 -18.16 13.29 -15.73
C ARG A 167 -17.24 12.22 -15.15
N LEU A 168 -16.59 11.46 -16.01
CA LEU A 168 -15.44 10.64 -15.64
C LEU A 168 -14.27 11.57 -15.31
N ARG A 169 -13.54 11.30 -14.23
CA ARG A 169 -12.37 12.11 -13.85
C ARG A 169 -11.21 11.89 -14.84
N ALA A 170 -10.38 12.91 -15.01
CA ALA A 170 -9.14 12.79 -15.77
C ALA A 170 -8.23 11.68 -15.18
N GLY A 171 -7.75 10.78 -16.03
CA GLY A 171 -6.93 9.63 -15.62
C GLY A 171 -7.72 8.43 -15.08
N ALA A 172 -9.03 8.57 -14.87
CA ALA A 172 -9.89 7.44 -14.56
C ALA A 172 -10.29 6.68 -15.84
N VAL A 173 -10.64 5.41 -15.68
CA VAL A 173 -11.01 4.50 -16.75
C VAL A 173 -12.42 3.97 -16.49
N SER A 174 -13.30 4.09 -17.47
CA SER A 174 -14.62 3.45 -17.44
C SER A 174 -14.51 2.03 -18.00
N LEU A 175 -15.00 1.04 -17.26
CA LEU A 175 -14.96 -0.38 -17.64
C LEU A 175 -16.31 -0.89 -18.15
N LEU A 176 -17.39 -0.35 -17.58
CA LEU A 176 -18.76 -0.60 -18.02
C LEU A 176 -19.45 0.74 -18.25
N VAL A 177 -20.26 0.83 -19.30
CA VAL A 177 -21.05 2.02 -19.61
C VAL A 177 -22.51 1.68 -19.82
N HIS A 178 -23.36 2.65 -19.53
CA HIS A 178 -24.79 2.59 -19.81
C HIS A 178 -25.01 2.67 -21.33
N PRO A 179 -25.94 1.87 -21.91
CA PRO A 179 -26.11 1.81 -23.36
C PRO A 179 -26.63 3.11 -23.98
N THR A 180 -27.52 3.82 -23.30
CA THR A 180 -28.23 5.00 -23.83
C THR A 180 -27.92 6.30 -23.08
N LEU A 181 -27.89 6.29 -21.74
CA LEU A 181 -27.58 7.45 -20.90
C LEU A 181 -26.23 8.09 -21.25
N ARG A 182 -26.22 9.42 -21.27
CA ARG A 182 -25.06 10.25 -21.63
C ARG A 182 -24.76 11.27 -20.55
N VAL A 183 -23.48 11.58 -20.39
CA VAL A 183 -22.92 12.57 -19.45
C VAL A 183 -21.82 13.38 -20.16
N ASP A 184 -21.35 14.48 -19.53
CA ASP A 184 -20.16 15.23 -19.98
C ASP A 184 -20.06 15.51 -21.49
N GLY A 185 -21.06 16.20 -22.06
CA GLY A 185 -21.05 16.51 -23.49
C GLY A 185 -21.23 15.29 -24.39
N ASN A 186 -22.24 14.46 -24.09
CA ASN A 186 -22.69 13.31 -24.90
C ASN A 186 -21.79 12.05 -24.84
N LYS A 187 -20.95 11.91 -23.82
CA LYS A 187 -20.19 10.67 -23.57
C LYS A 187 -21.08 9.62 -22.90
N PRO A 188 -20.87 8.31 -23.12
CA PRO A 188 -21.62 7.26 -22.41
C PRO A 188 -21.46 7.40 -20.89
N ALA A 189 -22.57 7.30 -20.15
CA ALA A 189 -22.53 7.31 -18.69
C ALA A 189 -21.77 6.07 -18.17
N PRO A 190 -20.71 6.22 -17.36
CA PRO A 190 -20.06 5.09 -16.74
C PRO A 190 -21.02 4.36 -15.78
N VAL A 191 -20.92 3.04 -15.73
CA VAL A 191 -21.58 2.16 -14.76
C VAL A 191 -20.56 1.63 -13.76
N LEU A 192 -19.36 1.33 -14.25
CA LEU A 192 -18.20 0.95 -13.45
C LEU A 192 -17.01 1.77 -13.91
N ALA A 193 -16.38 2.48 -12.99
CA ALA A 193 -15.17 3.25 -13.23
C ALA A 193 -14.09 2.92 -12.20
N VAL A 194 -12.83 3.04 -12.60
CA VAL A 194 -11.67 2.82 -11.75
C VAL A 194 -10.66 3.95 -11.90
N GLY A 195 -9.87 4.18 -10.86
CA GLY A 195 -8.79 5.17 -10.85
C GLY A 195 -7.68 4.77 -9.89
N GLU A 196 -6.54 5.45 -9.99
CA GLU A 196 -5.37 5.23 -9.13
C GLU A 196 -4.92 6.56 -8.51
N PRO A 197 -5.66 7.12 -7.54
CA PRO A 197 -5.26 8.35 -6.87
C PRO A 197 -4.03 8.11 -5.98
N GLY A 198 -2.99 8.93 -6.15
CA GLY A 198 -1.71 8.75 -5.45
C GLY A 198 -1.08 7.38 -5.76
N LYS A 199 -0.88 6.57 -4.73
CA LYS A 199 -0.36 5.18 -4.83
C LYS A 199 -1.46 4.12 -4.75
N GLY A 200 -2.66 4.50 -4.32
CA GLY A 200 -3.79 3.59 -4.09
C GLY A 200 -4.59 3.26 -5.33
N ARG A 201 -5.74 2.62 -5.10
CA ARG A 201 -6.72 2.27 -6.12
C ARG A 201 -8.12 2.62 -5.65
N SER A 202 -8.93 3.10 -6.59
CA SER A 202 -10.30 3.52 -6.34
C SER A 202 -11.24 2.91 -7.37
N LEU A 203 -12.39 2.42 -6.91
CA LEU A 203 -13.45 1.85 -7.74
C LEU A 203 -14.78 2.53 -7.43
N ALA A 204 -15.53 2.88 -8.47
CA ALA A 204 -16.90 3.33 -8.36
C ALA A 204 -17.80 2.40 -9.19
N LEU A 205 -18.73 1.71 -8.53
CA LEU A 205 -19.83 0.99 -9.16
C LEU A 205 -21.09 1.81 -8.91
N MET A 206 -21.63 2.46 -9.94
CA MET A 206 -22.69 3.48 -9.80
C MET A 206 -24.11 2.89 -9.65
N THR A 207 -24.22 1.61 -9.29
CA THR A 207 -25.48 0.91 -9.06
C THR A 207 -25.35 0.02 -7.83
N ASP A 208 -26.45 -0.19 -7.11
CA ASP A 208 -26.55 -1.15 -6.01
C ASP A 208 -27.12 -2.50 -6.45
N THR A 209 -27.64 -2.61 -7.67
CA THR A 209 -28.29 -3.83 -8.19
C THR A 209 -27.33 -4.85 -8.82
N GLY A 210 -26.02 -4.71 -8.58
CA GLY A 210 -25.01 -5.67 -9.04
C GLY A 210 -25.30 -7.12 -8.61
N TRP A 211 -26.03 -7.32 -7.50
CA TRP A 211 -26.47 -8.63 -7.02
C TRP A 211 -27.37 -9.39 -8.02
N HIS A 212 -27.97 -8.70 -9.01
CA HIS A 212 -28.69 -9.33 -10.12
C HIS A 212 -27.81 -10.32 -10.89
N TRP A 213 -26.51 -10.04 -11.05
CA TRP A 213 -25.56 -10.94 -11.72
C TRP A 213 -25.29 -12.25 -10.96
N GLY A 214 -25.84 -12.38 -9.75
CA GLY A 214 -25.78 -13.60 -8.94
C GLY A 214 -27.17 -14.18 -8.73
N MET A 215 -28.04 -13.47 -8.02
CA MET A 215 -29.31 -14.01 -7.56
C MET A 215 -30.36 -14.11 -8.66
N VAL A 216 -30.56 -13.02 -9.44
CA VAL A 216 -31.49 -13.04 -10.58
C VAL A 216 -30.99 -14.00 -11.65
N ALA A 217 -29.69 -13.97 -11.93
CA ALA A 217 -29.06 -14.90 -12.86
C ALA A 217 -29.34 -16.36 -12.47
N ALA A 218 -29.12 -16.73 -11.19
CA ALA A 218 -29.41 -18.07 -10.69
C ALA A 218 -30.90 -18.44 -10.82
N GLY A 219 -31.80 -17.48 -10.57
CA GLY A 219 -33.24 -17.66 -10.80
C GLY A 219 -33.61 -17.90 -12.27
N GLU A 220 -32.84 -17.36 -13.21
CA GLU A 220 -33.00 -17.55 -14.66
C GLU A 220 -32.29 -18.81 -15.20
N GLY A 221 -31.75 -19.66 -14.32
CA GLY A 221 -31.09 -20.93 -14.69
C GLY A 221 -29.59 -20.81 -14.95
N ASP A 222 -28.98 -19.68 -14.60
CA ASP A 222 -27.53 -19.49 -14.59
C ASP A 222 -26.89 -20.10 -13.34
N ASP A 223 -25.56 -20.23 -13.31
CA ASP A 223 -24.84 -20.69 -12.12
C ASP A 223 -24.62 -19.59 -11.07
N GLY A 224 -24.97 -18.33 -11.38
CA GLY A 224 -24.89 -17.20 -10.48
C GLY A 224 -23.47 -16.80 -10.08
N ARG A 225 -22.44 -17.38 -10.71
CA ARG A 225 -21.03 -17.17 -10.33
C ARG A 225 -20.45 -15.85 -10.85
N ALA A 226 -21.12 -15.18 -11.76
CA ALA A 226 -20.65 -13.93 -12.35
C ALA A 226 -20.49 -12.82 -11.30
N PHE A 227 -21.47 -12.64 -10.41
CA PHE A 227 -21.37 -11.68 -9.30
C PHE A 227 -20.19 -11.98 -8.39
N GLN A 228 -19.99 -13.25 -8.05
CA GLN A 228 -18.88 -13.68 -7.21
C GLN A 228 -17.54 -13.39 -7.89
N ARG A 229 -17.36 -13.82 -9.14
CA ARG A 229 -16.12 -13.59 -9.88
C ARG A 229 -15.81 -12.10 -10.05
N PHE A 230 -16.84 -11.29 -10.32
CA PHE A 230 -16.70 -9.85 -10.42
C PHE A 230 -16.10 -9.24 -9.15
N TRP A 231 -16.66 -9.56 -7.98
CA TRP A 231 -16.17 -9.01 -6.70
C TRP A 231 -14.81 -9.57 -6.29
N GLU A 232 -14.54 -10.85 -6.54
CA GLU A 232 -13.20 -11.44 -6.39
C GLU A 232 -12.15 -10.67 -7.19
N ASN A 233 -12.40 -10.46 -8.48
CA ASN A 233 -11.47 -9.74 -9.35
C ASN A 233 -11.36 -8.25 -8.97
N ALA A 234 -12.47 -7.62 -8.57
CA ALA A 234 -12.49 -6.23 -8.11
C ALA A 234 -11.61 -6.04 -6.87
N ILE A 235 -11.80 -6.88 -5.85
CA ILE A 235 -11.07 -6.78 -4.57
C ILE A 235 -9.60 -7.08 -4.78
N ARG A 236 -9.27 -8.17 -5.48
CA ARG A 236 -7.87 -8.50 -5.80
C ARG A 236 -7.19 -7.39 -6.61
N TRP A 237 -7.89 -6.75 -7.54
CA TRP A 237 -7.35 -5.61 -8.27
C TRP A 237 -7.16 -4.41 -7.33
N LEU A 238 -8.14 -4.09 -6.50
CA LEU A 238 -8.08 -2.99 -5.55
C LEU A 238 -6.87 -3.11 -4.60
N VAL A 239 -6.66 -4.28 -3.99
CA VAL A 239 -5.56 -4.53 -3.03
C VAL A 239 -4.21 -4.81 -3.70
N ARG A 240 -4.12 -4.69 -5.03
CA ARG A 240 -2.91 -5.02 -5.83
C ARG A 240 -2.38 -6.44 -5.55
N ASP A 241 -3.28 -7.41 -5.41
CA ASP A 241 -2.94 -8.80 -5.13
C ASP A 241 -1.91 -9.33 -6.17
N PRO A 242 -0.73 -9.81 -5.74
CA PRO A 242 0.25 -10.44 -6.62
C PRO A 242 -0.34 -11.59 -7.43
N ALA A 243 -1.37 -12.29 -6.94
CA ALA A 243 -1.99 -13.40 -7.64
C ALA A 243 -2.71 -13.00 -8.92
N LEU A 244 -3.07 -11.72 -9.12
CA LEU A 244 -3.63 -11.25 -10.40
C LEU A 244 -2.56 -10.82 -11.41
N THR A 245 -1.28 -10.81 -11.03
CA THR A 245 -0.22 -10.49 -11.99
C THR A 245 -0.01 -11.68 -12.89
N LEU A 246 -0.22 -11.50 -14.19
CA LEU A 246 0.04 -12.55 -15.18
C LEU A 246 1.54 -12.77 -15.42
N LEU A 247 2.38 -11.88 -14.86
CA LEU A 247 3.82 -11.98 -14.83
C LEU A 247 4.23 -12.02 -13.36
N HIS A 248 5.09 -12.97 -13.02
CA HIS A 248 5.73 -13.12 -11.72
C HIS A 248 7.25 -13.06 -11.92
N ILE A 249 7.93 -12.27 -11.09
CA ILE A 249 9.38 -12.10 -11.09
C ILE A 249 9.84 -12.38 -9.67
N ASP A 250 10.45 -13.54 -9.45
CA ASP A 250 10.99 -13.94 -8.16
C ASP A 250 12.51 -13.81 -8.17
N LEU A 251 13.03 -13.18 -7.12
CA LEU A 251 14.45 -13.10 -6.84
C LEU A 251 14.79 -14.18 -5.82
N ASP A 252 15.93 -14.85 -5.95
CA ASP A 252 16.37 -15.83 -4.95
C ASP A 252 16.67 -15.16 -3.61
N ARG A 253 17.04 -13.87 -3.61
CA ARG A 253 17.29 -13.05 -2.41
C ARG A 253 16.83 -11.60 -2.61
N ALA A 254 16.52 -10.92 -1.50
CA ALA A 254 16.31 -9.47 -1.50
C ALA A 254 17.64 -8.68 -1.43
N GLU A 255 18.71 -9.32 -0.93
CA GLU A 255 20.03 -8.71 -0.75
C GLU A 255 21.14 -9.60 -1.31
N TYR A 256 22.07 -8.98 -2.02
CA TYR A 256 23.20 -9.64 -2.69
C TYR A 256 24.53 -9.00 -2.29
N ARG A 257 25.60 -9.77 -2.43
CA ARG A 257 26.99 -9.30 -2.28
C ARG A 257 27.51 -8.75 -3.60
N ARG A 258 28.56 -7.92 -3.56
CA ARG A 258 29.18 -7.28 -4.74
C ARG A 258 29.56 -8.26 -5.86
N HIS A 259 29.90 -9.50 -5.51
CA HIS A 259 30.31 -10.54 -6.46
C HIS A 259 29.24 -11.61 -6.70
N GLN A 260 28.09 -11.49 -6.04
CA GLN A 260 26.98 -12.43 -6.20
C GLN A 260 26.07 -11.94 -7.33
N SER A 261 25.87 -12.81 -8.33
CA SER A 261 24.93 -12.56 -9.42
C SER A 261 23.50 -12.79 -8.93
N PRO A 262 22.57 -11.82 -9.06
CA PRO A 262 21.17 -12.06 -8.77
C PRO A 262 20.54 -13.08 -9.71
N SER A 263 19.89 -14.10 -9.16
CA SER A 263 19.15 -15.10 -9.92
C SER A 263 17.67 -14.74 -9.94
N ILE A 264 17.12 -14.57 -11.14
CA ILE A 264 15.72 -14.27 -11.36
C ILE A 264 15.02 -15.53 -11.89
N ARG A 265 13.89 -15.88 -11.31
CA ARG A 265 12.88 -16.73 -11.93
C ARG A 265 11.74 -15.85 -12.43
N VAL A 266 11.41 -15.96 -13.71
CA VAL A 266 10.26 -15.31 -14.31
C VAL A 266 9.22 -16.38 -14.63
N ARG A 267 7.98 -16.16 -14.22
CA ARG A 267 6.85 -17.02 -14.57
C ARG A 267 5.74 -16.19 -15.21
N ALA A 268 5.35 -16.56 -16.42
CA ALA A 268 4.20 -15.99 -17.09
C ALA A 268 3.03 -16.98 -17.04
N VAL A 269 1.84 -16.48 -16.80
CA VAL A 269 0.60 -17.26 -16.83
C VAL A 269 -0.40 -16.63 -17.77
N HIS A 270 -1.18 -17.47 -18.43
CA HIS A 270 -2.32 -17.07 -19.21
C HIS A 270 -3.42 -16.52 -18.27
N PRO A 271 -4.44 -15.83 -18.80
CA PRO A 271 -5.56 -15.38 -17.98
C PRO A 271 -6.27 -16.51 -17.20
N ASP A 272 -6.27 -17.78 -17.66
CA ASP A 272 -6.75 -18.96 -16.88
C ASP A 272 -5.86 -19.33 -15.70
N TYR A 273 -4.72 -18.67 -15.53
CA TYR A 273 -3.65 -19.08 -14.63
C TYR A 273 -2.97 -20.40 -15.04
N THR A 274 -3.14 -20.84 -16.29
CA THR A 274 -2.29 -21.90 -16.83
C THR A 274 -0.93 -21.35 -17.24
N PRO A 275 0.13 -22.18 -17.21
CA PRO A 275 1.45 -21.82 -17.72
C PRO A 275 1.45 -21.18 -19.12
N ALA A 276 1.96 -19.94 -19.24
CA ALA A 276 2.08 -19.27 -20.54
C ALA A 276 3.47 -19.43 -21.14
N GLY A 277 3.61 -20.40 -22.03
CA GLY A 277 4.87 -20.67 -22.72
C GLY A 277 5.13 -19.79 -23.94
N LYS A 278 6.41 -19.67 -24.32
CA LYS A 278 6.90 -18.85 -25.45
C LYS A 278 6.56 -17.37 -25.36
N VAL A 279 6.36 -16.86 -24.14
CA VAL A 279 6.13 -15.44 -23.88
C VAL A 279 7.47 -14.72 -23.86
N SER A 280 7.62 -13.69 -24.70
CA SER A 280 8.79 -12.82 -24.67
C SER A 280 8.67 -11.81 -23.54
N VAL A 281 9.60 -11.82 -22.60
CA VAL A 281 9.67 -10.90 -21.47
C VAL A 281 10.91 -10.03 -21.59
N ALA A 282 10.71 -8.72 -21.66
CA ALA A 282 11.77 -7.71 -21.61
C ALA A 282 12.02 -7.31 -20.15
N LEU A 283 13.21 -7.63 -19.65
CA LEU A 283 13.68 -7.30 -18.31
C LEU A 283 14.65 -6.12 -18.36
N THR A 284 14.40 -5.12 -17.53
CA THR A 284 15.23 -3.91 -17.42
C THR A 284 15.65 -3.72 -15.96
N VAL A 285 16.96 -3.56 -15.72
CA VAL A 285 17.51 -3.21 -14.41
C VAL A 285 17.92 -1.75 -14.42
N THR A 286 17.42 -0.96 -13.46
CA THR A 286 17.78 0.45 -13.26
C THR A 286 18.25 0.68 -11.83
N ASN A 287 19.04 1.74 -11.59
CA ASN A 287 19.29 2.20 -10.22
C ASN A 287 17.96 2.63 -9.58
N ALA A 288 17.73 2.24 -8.33
CA ALA A 288 16.56 2.67 -7.56
C ALA A 288 16.74 4.08 -6.99
N GLU A 289 17.98 4.48 -6.71
CA GLU A 289 18.35 5.85 -6.39
C GLU A 289 18.65 6.60 -7.70
N GLY A 290 17.85 7.59 -8.04
CA GLY A 290 18.09 8.42 -9.21
C GLY A 290 19.45 9.10 -9.07
N SER A 291 20.42 8.71 -9.91
CA SER A 291 21.75 9.33 -10.09
C SER A 291 22.49 9.71 -8.80
N GLY A 292 23.61 9.02 -8.52
CA GLY A 292 24.52 9.34 -7.42
C GLY A 292 24.96 10.81 -7.33
N PRO A 293 25.62 11.21 -6.23
CA PRO A 293 25.70 12.59 -5.76
C PRO A 293 26.34 13.53 -6.78
N THR A 294 25.52 14.29 -7.50
CA THR A 294 25.99 15.51 -8.19
C THR A 294 26.20 16.58 -7.14
N ASN A 295 27.46 16.98 -6.96
CA ASN A 295 27.89 18.12 -6.18
C ASN A 295 26.98 19.34 -6.42
N GLY A 296 26.51 19.93 -5.32
CA GLY A 296 25.94 21.26 -5.13
C GLY A 296 25.43 22.00 -6.39
N GLY A 297 24.13 21.91 -6.64
CA GLY A 297 23.42 22.79 -7.57
C GLY A 297 21.95 22.88 -7.19
N ARG A 298 21.47 24.10 -6.91
CA ARG A 298 20.11 24.45 -6.46
C ARG A 298 18.99 23.71 -7.21
N ALA A 299 18.05 23.17 -6.44
CA ALA A 299 16.78 22.60 -6.90
C ALA A 299 15.93 23.65 -7.63
N GLY A 300 15.57 23.34 -8.88
CA GLY A 300 14.59 24.05 -9.68
C GLY A 300 13.41 23.12 -10.01
N ASN A 301 12.21 23.68 -9.96
CA ASN A 301 10.90 23.05 -10.10
C ASN A 301 10.71 22.11 -11.31
N GLY A 302 9.93 21.04 -11.08
CA GLY A 302 8.77 20.74 -11.93
C GLY A 302 9.00 20.06 -13.29
N SER A 303 9.98 19.17 -13.40
CA SER A 303 10.11 18.31 -14.60
C SER A 303 9.90 16.84 -14.23
N SER A 304 9.07 16.15 -15.02
CA SER A 304 8.87 14.70 -14.95
C SER A 304 10.21 13.97 -14.81
N PRO A 305 10.33 12.95 -13.94
CA PRO A 305 11.57 12.23 -13.79
C PRO A 305 11.97 11.67 -15.17
N SER A 306 13.10 12.15 -15.69
CA SER A 306 13.69 11.61 -16.91
C SER A 306 13.92 10.11 -16.70
N PRO A 307 13.61 9.25 -17.69
CA PRO A 307 13.78 7.81 -17.53
C PRO A 307 15.23 7.53 -17.16
N THR A 308 15.46 6.95 -15.98
CA THR A 308 16.78 6.52 -15.56
C THR A 308 17.28 5.50 -16.58
N PRO A 309 18.47 5.69 -17.17
CA PRO A 309 18.96 4.77 -18.20
C PRO A 309 19.06 3.36 -17.63
N ALA A 310 18.65 2.38 -18.44
CA ALA A 310 18.80 0.97 -18.12
C ALA A 310 20.28 0.64 -17.90
N LEU A 311 20.61 0.07 -16.75
CA LEU A 311 21.94 -0.47 -16.48
C LEU A 311 22.17 -1.78 -17.23
N ARG A 312 21.12 -2.62 -17.29
CA ARG A 312 21.11 -3.89 -18.00
C ARG A 312 19.73 -4.12 -18.60
N GLU A 313 19.72 -4.69 -19.80
CA GLU A 313 18.51 -5.14 -20.48
C GLU A 313 18.70 -6.58 -20.91
N HIS A 314 17.67 -7.40 -20.68
CA HIS A 314 17.65 -8.79 -21.08
C HIS A 314 16.29 -9.12 -21.68
N ASN A 315 16.29 -9.88 -22.77
CA ASN A 315 15.08 -10.47 -23.32
C ASN A 315 15.13 -11.96 -23.09
N ILE A 316 14.11 -12.49 -22.42
CA ILE A 316 13.97 -13.91 -22.15
C ILE A 316 12.67 -14.44 -22.73
N VAL A 317 12.60 -15.75 -22.94
CA VAL A 317 11.41 -16.41 -23.45
C VAL A 317 11.05 -17.54 -22.50
N THR A 318 9.79 -17.60 -22.08
CA THR A 318 9.30 -18.65 -21.18
C THR A 318 9.25 -20.02 -21.87
N ASP A 319 9.52 -21.08 -21.11
CA ASP A 319 9.45 -22.47 -21.55
C ASP A 319 8.02 -23.01 -21.62
N ALA A 320 7.84 -24.32 -21.81
CA ALA A 320 6.51 -24.94 -21.89
C ALA A 320 5.72 -24.86 -20.56
N GLN A 321 6.42 -24.64 -19.45
CA GLN A 321 5.87 -24.45 -18.11
C GLN A 321 5.69 -22.97 -17.77
N GLY A 322 5.85 -22.08 -18.75
CA GLY A 322 5.69 -20.65 -18.58
C GLY A 322 6.78 -20.04 -17.71
N GLU A 323 7.90 -20.73 -17.48
CA GLU A 323 8.99 -20.28 -16.63
C GLU A 323 10.24 -19.95 -17.45
N SER A 324 11.08 -19.07 -16.92
CA SER A 324 12.42 -18.81 -17.44
C SER A 324 13.32 -18.34 -16.32
N HIS A 325 14.59 -18.74 -16.39
CA HIS A 325 15.61 -18.38 -15.43
C HIS A 325 16.66 -17.47 -16.07
N LEU A 326 17.12 -16.47 -15.32
CA LEU A 326 18.15 -15.54 -15.76
C LEU A 326 19.04 -15.14 -14.60
N GLU A 327 20.34 -15.14 -14.85
CA GLU A 327 21.31 -14.45 -14.01
C GLU A 327 21.64 -13.07 -14.57
N ILE A 328 21.44 -12.02 -13.76
CA ILE A 328 21.68 -10.62 -14.18
C ILE A 328 23.18 -10.33 -14.37
N GLY A 329 24.04 -11.13 -13.71
CA GLY A 329 25.45 -10.85 -13.53
C GLY A 329 25.72 -9.94 -12.34
N ALA A 330 26.97 -9.90 -11.89
CA ALA A 330 27.38 -9.06 -10.77
C ALA A 330 27.10 -7.56 -11.05
N LEU A 331 26.64 -6.87 -10.01
CA LEU A 331 26.33 -5.44 -10.02
C LEU A 331 27.15 -4.72 -8.94
N PRO A 332 27.50 -3.44 -9.14
CA PRO A 332 28.12 -2.64 -8.08
C PRO A 332 27.22 -2.54 -6.83
N PRO A 333 27.77 -2.18 -5.66
CA PRO A 333 26.94 -1.87 -4.50
C PRO A 333 25.93 -0.75 -4.79
N GLY A 334 24.68 -0.94 -4.38
CA GLY A 334 23.58 -0.01 -4.63
C GLY A 334 22.20 -0.67 -4.54
N ALA A 335 21.15 0.14 -4.55
CA ALA A 335 19.77 -0.33 -4.66
C ALA A 335 19.31 -0.33 -6.13
N TYR A 336 18.65 -1.39 -6.56
CA TYR A 336 18.26 -1.62 -7.94
C TYR A 336 16.78 -1.94 -8.06
N ARG A 337 16.18 -1.51 -9.17
CA ARG A 337 14.83 -1.84 -9.60
C ARG A 337 14.89 -2.73 -10.83
N LEU A 338 14.31 -3.91 -10.74
CA LEU A 338 14.11 -4.85 -11.85
C LEU A 338 12.68 -4.74 -12.34
N THR A 339 12.48 -4.36 -13.60
CA THR A 339 11.17 -4.24 -14.24
C THR A 339 11.06 -5.22 -15.38
N GLY A 340 10.08 -6.12 -15.35
CA GLY A 340 9.73 -6.98 -16.48
C GLY A 340 8.49 -6.49 -17.20
N ARG A 341 8.50 -6.56 -18.52
CA ARG A 341 7.36 -6.26 -19.39
C ARG A 341 7.15 -7.38 -20.38
N ALA A 342 5.90 -7.78 -20.57
CA ALA A 342 5.53 -8.83 -21.51
C ALA A 342 4.17 -8.53 -22.13
N ASN A 343 3.82 -9.31 -23.16
CA ASN A 343 2.48 -9.34 -23.72
C ASN A 343 2.00 -10.80 -23.71
N VAL A 344 0.92 -11.07 -22.98
CA VAL A 344 0.31 -12.41 -22.87
C VAL A 344 -1.11 -12.30 -23.42
N ASP A 345 -1.42 -13.07 -24.46
CA ASP A 345 -2.74 -13.10 -25.12
C ASP A 345 -3.29 -11.71 -25.51
N GLY A 346 -2.41 -10.82 -25.99
CA GLY A 346 -2.76 -9.47 -26.40
C GLY A 346 -2.87 -8.46 -25.25
N ARG A 347 -2.61 -8.89 -24.01
CA ARG A 347 -2.59 -8.04 -22.82
C ARG A 347 -1.16 -7.65 -22.46
N ALA A 348 -0.86 -6.36 -22.52
CA ALA A 348 0.39 -5.82 -22.00
C ALA A 348 0.42 -5.91 -20.47
N ILE A 349 1.47 -6.50 -19.92
CA ILE A 349 1.66 -6.73 -18.49
C ILE A 349 3.05 -6.31 -18.05
N SER A 350 3.17 -5.89 -16.79
CA SER A 350 4.46 -5.54 -16.20
C SER A 350 4.51 -5.84 -14.71
N GLU A 351 5.68 -6.21 -14.22
CA GLU A 351 5.95 -6.36 -12.79
C GLU A 351 7.29 -5.71 -12.44
N THR A 352 7.44 -5.26 -11.20
CA THR A 352 8.65 -4.63 -10.70
C THR A 352 9.05 -5.21 -9.34
N LYS A 353 10.33 -5.55 -9.18
CA LYS A 353 10.95 -5.92 -7.91
C LYS A 353 12.13 -5.00 -7.59
N THR A 354 12.45 -4.87 -6.31
CA THR A 354 13.60 -4.09 -5.83
C THR A 354 14.53 -5.02 -5.07
N PHE A 355 15.84 -4.83 -5.23
CA PHE A 355 16.85 -5.55 -4.47
C PHE A 355 18.05 -4.66 -4.18
N VAL A 356 18.88 -5.06 -3.22
CA VAL A 356 20.06 -4.30 -2.80
C VAL A 356 21.32 -5.14 -2.98
N VAL A 357 22.37 -4.53 -3.50
CA VAL A 357 23.73 -5.09 -3.48
C VAL A 357 24.52 -4.33 -2.42
N ARG A 358 24.99 -5.04 -1.39
CA ARG A 358 25.74 -4.42 -0.29
C ARG A 358 27.19 -4.14 -0.70
N ALA A 359 27.71 -3.01 -0.21
CA ALA A 359 29.14 -2.76 -0.19
C ALA A 359 29.74 -3.58 0.96
N GLU A 360 30.54 -4.58 0.65
CA GLU A 360 31.24 -5.33 1.70
C GLU A 360 32.42 -4.53 2.24
N GLY A 361 32.56 -4.50 3.57
CA GLY A 361 33.85 -4.27 4.21
C GLY A 361 34.65 -5.57 4.19
N LYS A 362 35.96 -5.50 3.91
CA LYS A 362 36.88 -6.66 3.81
C LYS A 362 36.85 -7.62 5.02
N GLU A 363 36.35 -7.17 6.16
CA GLU A 363 36.36 -7.90 7.43
C GLU A 363 35.32 -9.04 7.51
N LEU A 364 34.27 -9.01 6.66
CA LEU A 364 33.18 -10.00 6.68
C LEU A 364 33.27 -11.05 5.56
N GLU A 365 34.25 -10.91 4.65
CA GLU A 365 34.44 -11.77 3.48
C GLU A 365 35.11 -13.10 3.86
N ASP A 366 35.93 -13.10 4.91
CA ASP A 366 36.67 -14.25 5.41
C ASP A 366 36.57 -14.31 6.95
N ILE A 367 35.54 -15.02 7.44
CA ILE A 367 35.28 -15.22 8.89
C ILE A 367 36.25 -16.27 9.48
N ILE A 368 37.17 -16.80 8.68
CA ILE A 368 38.15 -17.78 9.15
C ILE A 368 39.24 -17.06 9.94
N SER A 369 39.50 -17.57 11.15
CA SER A 369 40.60 -17.11 11.98
C SER A 369 41.94 -17.25 11.23
N ARG A 370 42.55 -16.12 10.88
CA ARG A 370 43.87 -16.06 10.24
C ARG A 370 44.97 -16.15 11.28
N GLU A 371 45.36 -17.38 11.62
CA GLU A 371 46.34 -17.62 12.70
C GLU A 371 47.68 -16.92 12.51
N ASN A 372 48.15 -16.83 11.27
CA ASN A 372 49.39 -16.15 10.94
C ASN A 372 49.32 -14.67 11.33
N VAL A 373 48.24 -13.99 10.94
CA VAL A 373 48.00 -12.58 11.28
C VAL A 373 47.82 -12.41 12.78
N LEU A 374 47.05 -13.30 13.43
CA LEU A 374 46.86 -13.24 14.89
C LEU A 374 48.17 -13.49 15.66
N ARG A 375 49.07 -14.33 15.13
CA ARG A 375 50.39 -14.57 15.70
C ARG A 375 51.31 -13.35 15.50
N GLU A 376 51.32 -12.76 14.31
CA GLU A 376 52.07 -11.53 14.04
C GLU A 376 51.60 -10.36 14.92
N ILE A 377 50.28 -10.20 15.11
CA ILE A 377 49.71 -9.20 16.03
C ILE A 377 50.13 -9.48 17.47
N ALA A 378 50.13 -10.75 17.90
CA ALA A 378 50.58 -11.13 19.23
C ALA A 378 52.07 -10.82 19.44
N GLU A 379 52.92 -11.12 18.46
CA GLU A 379 54.36 -10.81 18.51
C GLU A 379 54.59 -9.29 18.54
N ALA A 380 53.94 -8.53 17.66
CA ALA A 380 54.05 -7.06 17.61
C ALA A 380 53.50 -6.39 18.88
N GLY A 381 52.43 -6.94 19.45
CA GLY A 381 51.81 -6.47 20.70
C GLY A 381 52.46 -7.00 21.98
N ASN A 382 53.54 -7.77 21.87
CA ASN A 382 54.21 -8.43 22.99
C ASN A 382 53.26 -9.30 23.84
N GLY A 383 52.25 -9.89 23.18
CA GLY A 383 51.19 -10.75 23.71
C GLY A 383 51.40 -12.23 23.37
N SER A 384 50.36 -13.05 23.56
CA SER A 384 50.42 -14.49 23.29
C SER A 384 49.20 -14.97 22.52
N TYR A 385 49.40 -15.74 21.45
CA TYR A 385 48.34 -16.40 20.67
C TYR A 385 48.06 -17.82 21.18
N ARG A 386 46.77 -18.19 21.35
CA ARG A 386 46.29 -19.54 21.70
C ARG A 386 45.02 -19.85 20.91
N ARG A 387 44.92 -21.08 20.37
CA ARG A 387 43.77 -21.53 19.56
C ARG A 387 42.77 -22.37 20.35
N ASP A 388 43.27 -23.40 21.04
CA ASP A 388 42.42 -24.50 21.55
C ASP A 388 42.30 -24.54 23.08
N SER A 389 43.09 -23.74 23.80
CA SER A 389 43.00 -23.65 25.26
C SER A 389 43.33 -22.25 25.77
N LEU A 390 42.45 -21.75 26.65
CA LEU A 390 42.59 -20.47 27.34
C LEU A 390 43.29 -20.60 28.69
N SER A 391 43.60 -21.83 29.14
CA SER A 391 44.27 -22.05 30.43
C SER A 391 45.67 -21.41 30.41
N GLY A 392 45.89 -20.40 31.24
CA GLY A 392 47.16 -19.66 31.34
C GLY A 392 47.29 -18.44 30.41
N VAL A 393 46.22 -18.01 29.73
CA VAL A 393 46.21 -16.72 29.02
C VAL A 393 46.07 -15.60 30.06
N THR A 394 47.12 -14.79 30.20
CA THR A 394 47.06 -13.57 31.02
C THR A 394 46.42 -12.46 30.20
N ILE A 395 45.15 -12.17 30.45
CA ILE A 395 44.49 -10.99 29.90
C ILE A 395 45.16 -9.78 30.54
N ARG A 396 45.96 -9.05 29.75
CA ARG A 396 46.50 -7.76 30.17
C ARG A 396 45.37 -6.75 30.03
N ASP A 397 45.08 -6.01 31.09
CA ASP A 397 44.17 -4.88 30.99
C ASP A 397 44.68 -3.93 29.90
N PRO A 398 43.79 -3.42 29.02
CA PRO A 398 44.20 -2.51 27.97
C PRO A 398 44.92 -1.31 28.59
N ARG A 399 46.02 -0.88 27.96
CA ARG A 399 46.60 0.43 28.25
C ARG A 399 45.56 1.47 27.84
N GLU A 400 44.76 1.93 28.80
CA GLU A 400 43.92 3.11 28.63
C GLU A 400 44.82 4.33 28.46
N VAL A 401 45.23 4.63 27.22
CA VAL A 401 45.82 5.92 26.91
C VAL A 401 44.67 6.91 26.75
N ARG A 402 44.21 7.46 27.88
CA ARG A 402 43.23 8.55 27.90
C ARG A 402 43.90 9.84 27.43
N VAL A 403 44.04 10.03 26.12
CA VAL A 403 44.49 11.30 25.54
C VAL A 403 43.32 12.29 25.61
N GLY A 404 43.48 13.35 26.40
CA GLY A 404 42.47 14.42 26.52
C GLY A 404 41.47 14.26 27.68
N SER A 405 41.89 13.72 28.83
CA SER A 405 41.06 13.75 30.05
C SER A 405 41.10 15.16 30.68
N GLN A 406 40.11 16.01 30.38
CA GLN A 406 39.86 17.21 31.18
C GLN A 406 38.93 16.86 32.35
N LYS A 407 39.48 16.76 33.56
CA LYS A 407 38.70 16.51 34.78
C LYS A 407 38.19 17.84 35.32
N GLN A 408 36.93 18.18 35.03
CA GLN A 408 36.25 19.28 35.73
C GLN A 408 35.94 18.82 37.15
N VAL A 409 36.70 19.33 38.12
CA VAL A 409 36.40 19.15 39.54
C VAL A 409 35.55 20.33 39.98
N GLN A 410 34.32 20.05 40.39
CA GLN A 410 33.43 21.06 40.95
C GLN A 410 33.92 21.46 42.34
N VAL A 411 34.63 22.60 42.45
CA VAL A 411 35.25 23.07 43.71
C VAL A 411 34.23 23.20 44.84
N TRP A 412 33.00 23.58 44.52
CA TRP A 412 31.88 23.70 45.48
C TRP A 412 31.42 22.38 46.09
N SER A 413 31.68 21.26 45.43
CA SER A 413 31.28 19.92 45.89
C SER A 413 32.34 19.24 46.76
N HIS A 414 33.45 19.94 47.05
CA HIS A 414 34.52 19.37 47.86
C HIS A 414 34.07 19.28 49.33
N PRO A 415 34.12 18.10 49.99
CA PRO A 415 33.64 17.93 51.37
C PRO A 415 34.36 18.85 52.36
N ALA A 416 35.62 19.20 52.10
CA ALA A 416 36.36 20.18 52.90
C ALA A 416 35.70 21.58 52.92
N LEU A 417 35.08 22.01 51.82
CA LEU A 417 34.40 23.30 51.71
C LEU A 417 33.08 23.28 52.49
N LEU A 418 32.37 22.15 52.47
CA LEU A 418 31.21 21.90 53.33
C LEU A 418 31.60 21.98 54.82
N PHE A 419 32.67 21.30 55.23
CA PHE A 419 33.17 21.36 56.60
C PHE A 419 33.59 22.78 57.02
N LEU A 420 34.22 23.54 56.13
CA LEU A 420 34.58 24.93 56.37
C LEU A 420 33.34 25.81 56.62
N VAL A 421 32.31 25.69 55.77
CA VAL A 421 31.05 26.45 55.91
C VAL A 421 30.33 26.08 57.22
N LEU A 422 30.26 24.79 57.54
CA LEU A 422 29.68 24.33 58.81
C LEU A 422 30.45 24.84 60.02
N ALA A 423 31.79 24.87 59.94
CA ALA A 423 32.63 25.41 61.01
C ALA A 423 32.42 26.92 61.20
N LEU A 424 32.29 27.69 60.10
CA LEU A 424 32.00 29.13 60.17
C LEU A 424 30.61 29.41 60.74
N LEU A 425 29.59 28.65 60.33
CA LEU A 425 28.23 28.74 60.91
C LEU A 425 28.22 28.38 62.39
N ALA A 426 28.93 27.32 62.80
CA ALA A 426 29.05 26.94 64.20
C ALA A 426 29.78 28.00 65.02
N ALA A 427 30.83 28.61 64.45
CA ALA A 427 31.55 29.71 65.08
C ALA A 427 30.69 30.96 65.20
N GLU A 428 29.93 31.31 64.16
CA GLU A 428 28.97 32.42 64.18
C GLU A 428 27.88 32.17 65.23
N TRP A 429 27.29 30.98 65.25
CA TRP A 429 26.30 30.61 66.27
C TRP A 429 26.87 30.71 67.69
N ALA A 430 28.09 30.22 67.90
CA ALA A 430 28.76 30.32 69.20
C ALA A 430 29.07 31.77 69.60
N LEU A 431 29.44 32.61 68.65
CA LEU A 431 29.66 34.05 68.84
C LEU A 431 28.34 34.78 69.14
N ARG A 432 27.26 34.53 68.39
CA ARG A 432 25.92 35.09 68.66
C ARG A 432 25.40 34.68 70.04
N ARG A 433 25.58 33.41 70.41
CA ARG A 433 25.20 32.89 71.73
C ARG A 433 26.00 33.54 72.86
N ARG A 434 27.28 33.86 72.65
CA ARG A 434 28.10 34.61 73.64
C ARG A 434 27.80 36.10 73.67
N ALA A 435 27.37 36.69 72.55
CA ALA A 435 27.07 38.12 72.43
C ALA A 435 25.63 38.50 72.83
N GLY A 436 24.76 37.53 73.17
CA GLY A 436 23.45 37.79 73.76
C GLY A 436 22.34 38.21 72.78
N TYR A 437 22.55 38.04 71.47
CA TYR A 437 21.49 38.22 70.46
C TYR A 437 20.91 36.84 70.10
N SER A 438 19.66 36.60 70.51
CA SER A 438 18.86 35.46 70.04
C SER A 438 18.27 35.75 68.68
#